data_AF-A0A2E7VJ12-F1
#
_entry.id   AF-A0A2E7VJ12-F1
#
_cell.length_a   1.000
_cell.length_b   1.000
_cell.length_c   1.000
_cell.angle_alpha   90.00
_cell.angle_beta   90.00
_cell.angle_gamma   90.00
#
_symmetry.space_group_name_H-M   'P 1'
#
loop_
_entity.id
_entity.type
_entity.pdbx_description
1 polymer ?
#
loop_
_entity_poly.entity_id
_entity_poly.type
_entity_poly.pdbx_seq_one_letter_code
_entity_poly.pdbx_strand_id
1 'polypeptide(L)'
;MDRYRENLGFSVAEWKVVQPKVQAVMDNRISGASGMMSMFGGSRRGRGGNSSDEKTPTSELRDLLEKENPAKGEIKAKLAAYRADRKAREAKLKKAQEDLRQLLTVKQEALAVLSGLLD
;
A
#
# COMPACT_ATOMS: atom_id res chain seq x y z
N MET A 1 8.07 -3.03 14.89
CA MET A 1 8.07 -1.56 14.74
C MET A 1 9.30 -0.91 15.38
N ASP A 2 9.93 -1.52 16.39
CA ASP A 2 11.11 -0.94 17.07
C ASP A 2 12.34 -0.75 16.17
N ARG A 3 12.55 -1.63 15.17
CA ARG A 3 13.60 -1.44 14.16
C ARG A 3 13.46 -0.11 13.41
N TYR A 4 12.24 0.35 13.14
CA TYR A 4 12.02 1.64 12.47
C TYR A 4 12.31 2.82 13.39
N ARG A 5 11.96 2.69 14.68
CA ARG A 5 12.32 3.69 15.70
C ARG A 5 13.83 3.89 15.76
N GLU A 6 14.57 2.78 15.82
CA GLU A 6 16.04 2.78 15.93
C GLU A 6 16.70 3.26 14.64
N ASN A 7 16.27 2.77 13.47
CA ASN A 7 16.84 3.14 12.18
C ASN A 7 16.62 4.62 11.83
N LEU A 8 15.49 5.18 12.25
CA LEU A 8 15.18 6.60 12.04
C LEU A 8 15.70 7.48 13.19
N GLY A 9 16.20 6.89 14.28
CA GLY A 9 16.79 7.63 15.40
C GLY A 9 15.77 8.42 16.23
N PHE A 10 14.54 7.91 16.39
CA PHE A 10 13.56 8.54 17.28
C PHE A 10 13.83 8.19 18.74
N SER A 11 13.69 9.18 19.62
CA SER A 11 13.53 8.91 21.04
C SER A 11 12.24 8.15 21.34
N VAL A 12 12.14 7.51 22.50
CA VAL A 12 10.91 6.80 22.92
C VAL A 12 9.71 7.76 23.01
N ALA A 13 9.94 9.02 23.39
CA ALA A 13 8.90 10.03 23.49
C ALA A 13 8.39 10.46 22.11
N GLU A 14 9.29 10.80 21.19
CA GLU A 14 8.93 11.18 19.81
C GLU A 14 8.27 10.00 19.08
N TRP A 15 8.75 8.78 19.32
CA TRP A 15 8.20 7.60 18.70
C TRP A 15 6.72 7.39 19.04
N LYS A 16 6.27 7.68 20.27
CA LYS A 16 4.84 7.56 20.62
C LYS A 16 3.95 8.46 19.75
N VAL A 17 4.46 9.61 19.30
CA VAL A 17 3.73 10.56 18.45
C VAL A 17 3.82 10.14 16.99
N VAL A 18 5.00 9.70 16.54
CA VAL A 18 5.29 9.44 15.13
C VAL A 18 4.92 8.02 14.67
N GLN A 19 4.90 7.04 15.58
CA GLN A 19 4.51 5.65 15.30
C GLN A 19 3.19 5.50 14.53
N PRO A 20 2.07 6.14 14.91
CA PRO A 20 0.82 6.01 14.15
C PRO A 20 0.94 6.56 12.72
N LYS A 21 1.76 7.59 12.47
CA LYS A 21 2.00 8.12 11.13
C LYS A 21 2.87 7.17 10.29
N VAL A 22 3.91 6.59 10.89
CA VAL A 22 4.76 5.58 10.25
C VAL A 22 3.94 4.34 9.89
N GLN A 23 3.07 3.87 10.81
CA GLN A 23 2.15 2.77 10.53
C GLN A 23 1.19 3.12 9.39
N ALA A 24 0.60 4.32 9.38
CA ALA A 24 -0.28 4.75 8.29
C ALA A 24 0.43 4.73 6.92
N VAL A 25 1.69 5.19 6.84
CA VAL A 25 2.47 5.11 5.60
C VAL A 25 2.69 3.66 5.17
N MET A 26 3.02 2.77 6.11
CA MET A 26 3.21 1.34 5.82
C MET A 26 1.90 0.67 5.36
N ASP A 27 0.78 0.95 6.02
CA ASP A 27 -0.51 0.37 5.65
C ASP A 27 -0.97 0.84 4.26
N ASN A 28 -0.76 2.12 3.94
CA ASN A 28 -1.05 2.67 2.61
C ASN A 28 -0.12 2.12 1.53
N ARG A 29 1.10 1.69 1.88
CA ARG A 29 2.01 0.97 0.96
C ARG A 29 1.62 -0.47 0.76
N ILE A 30 1.33 -1.18 1.86
CA ILE A 30 0.94 -2.59 1.84
C ILE A 30 -0.39 -2.75 1.11
N SER A 31 -1.36 -1.87 1.32
CA SER A 31 -2.61 -1.90 0.54
C SER A 31 -2.39 -1.66 -0.95
N GLY A 32 -1.36 -0.92 -1.35
CA GLY A 32 -0.92 -0.82 -2.75
C GLY A 32 -0.17 -2.07 -3.25
N ALA A 33 0.65 -2.68 -2.40
CA ALA A 33 1.51 -3.82 -2.73
C ALA A 33 0.80 -5.19 -2.61
N SER A 34 -0.28 -5.30 -1.84
CA SER A 34 -1.08 -6.52 -1.68
C SER A 34 -1.60 -7.05 -3.02
N GLY A 35 -1.99 -6.15 -3.93
CA GLY A 35 -2.36 -6.53 -5.30
C GLY A 35 -1.20 -7.03 -6.16
N MET A 36 0.03 -6.62 -5.86
CA MET A 36 1.26 -7.01 -6.58
C MET A 36 1.92 -8.26 -5.99
N MET A 37 1.84 -8.47 -4.67
CA MET A 37 2.37 -9.66 -4.00
C MET A 37 1.56 -10.91 -4.38
N SER A 38 0.25 -10.76 -4.61
CA SER A 38 -0.60 -11.82 -5.21
C SER A 38 -0.35 -12.05 -6.71
N MET A 39 0.44 -11.21 -7.39
CA MET A 39 0.88 -11.44 -8.78
C MET A 39 2.27 -12.07 -8.88
N PHE A 40 3.20 -11.78 -7.96
CA PHE A 40 4.58 -12.28 -8.00
C PHE A 40 4.82 -13.55 -7.15
N GLY A 41 3.90 -13.92 -6.26
CA GLY A 41 3.92 -15.19 -5.53
C GLY A 41 3.39 -16.34 -6.38
N GLY A 42 4.20 -16.83 -7.32
CA GLY A 42 3.82 -17.88 -8.27
C GLY A 42 3.30 -19.17 -7.63
N SER A 43 2.31 -19.76 -8.32
CA SER A 43 2.13 -21.20 -8.47
C SER A 43 2.25 -22.06 -7.20
N ARG A 44 1.21 -22.05 -6.35
CA ARG A 44 0.82 -23.27 -5.60
C ARG A 44 -0.68 -23.50 -5.69
N ARG A 45 -1.01 -24.58 -6.39
CA ARG A 45 -2.30 -25.27 -6.35
C ARG A 45 -2.77 -25.44 -4.90
N GLY A 46 -4.06 -25.22 -4.67
CA GLY A 46 -4.78 -25.80 -3.54
C GLY A 46 -5.17 -24.80 -2.44
N ARG A 47 -6.49 -24.61 -2.31
CA ARG A 47 -7.23 -24.57 -1.05
C ARG A 47 -6.62 -23.74 0.11
N GLY A 48 -7.27 -22.61 0.36
CA GLY A 48 -7.46 -22.09 1.72
C GLY A 48 -6.34 -21.18 2.22
N GLY A 49 -6.68 -19.91 2.44
CA GLY A 49 -5.80 -19.01 3.18
C GLY A 49 -6.06 -17.54 2.93
N ASN A 50 -7.24 -17.05 3.31
CA ASN A 50 -7.42 -15.69 3.84
C ASN A 50 -6.85 -14.53 2.99
N SER A 51 -7.15 -14.50 1.69
CA SER A 51 -7.16 -13.24 0.94
C SER A 51 -8.61 -12.79 0.94
N SER A 52 -8.91 -11.85 1.84
CA SER A 52 -10.18 -11.15 2.07
C SER A 52 -11.25 -11.39 1.00
N ASP A 53 -12.42 -11.92 1.38
CA ASP A 53 -13.68 -11.95 0.60
C ASP A 53 -14.18 -10.55 0.15
N GLU A 54 -13.36 -9.52 0.34
CA GLU A 54 -13.66 -8.15 -0.05
C GLU A 54 -13.34 -7.96 -1.53
N LYS A 55 -14.39 -7.78 -2.34
CA LYS A 55 -14.25 -7.43 -3.75
C LYS A 55 -13.63 -6.03 -3.85
N THR A 56 -12.37 -5.98 -4.29
CA THR A 56 -11.68 -4.72 -4.58
C THR A 56 -11.66 -4.48 -6.09
N PRO A 57 -11.53 -3.23 -6.55
CA PRO A 57 -11.37 -2.94 -7.98
C PRO A 57 -10.21 -3.71 -8.65
N THR A 58 -9.22 -4.15 -7.87
CA THR A 58 -8.13 -5.01 -8.34
C THR A 58 -8.58 -6.45 -8.59
N SER A 59 -9.23 -7.08 -7.60
CA SER A 59 -9.72 -8.46 -7.76
C SER A 59 -10.82 -8.54 -8.81
N GLU A 60 -11.72 -7.56 -8.87
CA GLU A 60 -12.79 -7.53 -9.87
C GLU A 60 -12.29 -7.40 -11.31
N LEU A 61 -11.23 -6.60 -11.55
CA LEU A 61 -10.62 -6.51 -12.88
C LEU A 61 -9.90 -7.82 -13.23
N ARG A 62 -9.20 -8.44 -12.27
CA ARG A 62 -8.54 -9.74 -12.47
C ARG A 62 -9.56 -10.83 -12.83
N ASP A 63 -10.58 -11.00 -12.01
CA ASP A 63 -11.63 -12.01 -12.20
C ASP A 63 -12.34 -11.82 -13.56
N LEU A 64 -12.54 -10.57 -13.99
CA LEU A 64 -13.11 -10.27 -15.30
C LEU A 64 -12.20 -10.73 -16.44
N LEU A 65 -10.90 -10.51 -16.32
CA LEU A 65 -9.91 -10.89 -17.35
C LEU A 65 -9.67 -12.42 -17.39
N GLU A 66 -10.01 -13.15 -16.34
CA GLU A 66 -9.94 -14.63 -16.31
C GLU A 66 -11.13 -15.30 -17.02
N LYS A 67 -12.18 -14.56 -17.39
CA LYS A 67 -13.30 -15.09 -18.19
C LYS A 67 -12.86 -15.33 -19.65
N GLU A 68 -13.46 -16.31 -20.34
CA GLU A 68 -13.11 -16.63 -21.73
C GLU A 68 -13.40 -15.50 -22.73
N ASN A 69 -14.53 -14.80 -22.57
CA ASN A 69 -14.93 -13.73 -23.49
C ASN A 69 -15.61 -12.54 -22.77
N PRO A 70 -14.86 -11.80 -21.91
CA PRO A 70 -15.40 -10.65 -21.20
C PRO A 70 -15.82 -9.55 -22.17
N ALA A 71 -16.98 -8.94 -21.90
CA ALA A 71 -17.49 -7.85 -22.74
C ALA A 71 -16.55 -6.64 -22.66
N LYS A 72 -16.21 -6.06 -23.83
CA LYS A 72 -15.32 -4.88 -23.93
C LYS A 72 -15.78 -3.70 -23.04
N GLY A 73 -17.09 -3.53 -22.89
CA GLY A 73 -17.68 -2.51 -22.00
C GLY A 73 -17.36 -2.76 -20.53
N GLU A 74 -17.47 -4.01 -20.07
CA GLU A 74 -17.13 -4.40 -18.69
C GLU A 74 -15.64 -4.19 -18.41
N ILE A 75 -14.77 -4.54 -19.36
CA ILE A 75 -13.31 -4.35 -19.21
C ILE A 75 -13.00 -2.86 -19.03
N LYS A 76 -13.58 -1.99 -19.86
CA LYS A 76 -13.39 -0.54 -19.75
C LYS A 76 -13.86 -0.01 -18.40
N ALA A 77 -15.02 -0.46 -17.92
CA ALA A 77 -15.58 -0.04 -16.65
C ALA A 77 -14.69 -0.47 -15.46
N LYS A 78 -14.31 -1.75 -15.37
CA LYS A 78 -13.46 -2.26 -14.29
C LYS A 78 -12.05 -1.68 -14.33
N LEU A 79 -11.51 -1.44 -15.53
CA LEU A 79 -10.22 -0.75 -15.69
C LEU A 79 -10.27 0.70 -15.18
N ALA A 80 -11.36 1.42 -15.46
CA ALA A 80 -11.55 2.77 -14.94
C ALA A 80 -11.64 2.77 -13.40
N ALA A 81 -12.39 1.83 -12.82
CA ALA A 81 -12.50 1.66 -11.37
C ALA A 81 -11.13 1.33 -10.73
N TYR A 82 -10.38 0.40 -11.31
CA TYR A 82 -9.02 0.07 -10.85
C TYR A 82 -8.08 1.29 -10.87
N ARG A 83 -8.11 2.08 -11.95
CA ARG A 83 -7.30 3.31 -12.06
C ARG A 83 -7.70 4.37 -11.04
N ALA A 84 -9.00 4.53 -10.79
CA ALA A 84 -9.50 5.48 -9.79
C ALA A 84 -9.10 5.08 -8.36
N ASP A 85 -9.25 3.80 -8.03
CA ASP A 85 -8.83 3.22 -6.76
C ASP A 85 -7.31 3.37 -6.54
N ARG A 86 -6.51 3.06 -7.57
CA ARG A 86 -5.06 3.28 -7.52
C ARG A 86 -4.71 4.75 -7.23
N LYS A 87 -5.33 5.70 -7.94
CA LYS A 87 -5.11 7.14 -7.70
C LYS A 87 -5.52 7.54 -6.27
N ALA A 88 -6.62 7.01 -5.76
CA ALA A 88 -7.07 7.29 -4.40
C ALA A 88 -6.09 6.74 -3.34
N ARG A 89 -5.54 5.53 -3.55
CA ARG A 89 -4.51 4.95 -2.68
C ARG A 89 -3.22 5.75 -2.73
N GLU A 90 -2.77 6.16 -3.92
CA GLU A 90 -1.60 7.03 -4.09
C GLU A 90 -1.78 8.37 -3.36
N ALA A 91 -2.97 8.99 -3.44
CA ALA A 91 -3.26 10.23 -2.73
C ALA A 91 -3.23 10.05 -1.19
N LYS A 92 -3.79 8.94 -0.68
CA LYS A 92 -3.74 8.61 0.76
C LYS A 92 -2.30 8.37 1.23
N LEU A 93 -1.51 7.65 0.43
CA LEU A 93 -0.10 7.42 0.73
C LEU A 93 0.67 8.73 0.81
N LYS A 94 0.55 9.61 -0.21
CA LYS A 94 1.20 10.92 -0.22
C LYS A 94 0.81 11.76 1.00
N LYS A 95 -0.48 11.81 1.33
CA LYS A 95 -0.94 12.53 2.52
C LYS A 95 -0.33 11.96 3.80
N ALA A 96 -0.26 10.64 3.95
CA ALA A 96 0.37 10.01 5.11
C ALA A 96 1.88 10.31 5.20
N GLN A 97 2.56 10.37 4.05
CA GLN A 97 3.98 10.72 3.97
C GLN A 97 4.21 12.20 4.32
N GLU A 98 3.36 13.11 3.85
CA GLU A 98 3.39 14.54 4.21
C GLU A 98 3.14 14.75 5.71
N ASP A 99 2.11 14.11 6.26
CA ASP A 99 1.80 14.13 7.69
C ASP A 99 2.97 13.61 8.54
N LEU A 100 3.69 12.59 8.05
CA LEU A 100 4.89 12.07 8.71
C LEU A 100 6.03 13.10 8.63
N ARG A 101 6.30 13.66 7.43
CA ARG A 101 7.38 14.64 7.18
C ARG A 101 7.29 15.86 8.11
N GLN A 102 6.09 16.35 8.39
CA GLN A 102 5.87 17.48 9.32
C GLN A 102 6.36 17.24 10.76
N LEU A 103 6.55 15.98 11.15
CA LEU A 103 7.01 15.59 12.48
C LEU A 103 8.49 15.18 12.50
N LEU A 104 9.16 15.18 11.34
CA LEU A 104 10.56 14.77 11.23
C LEU A 104 11.49 15.97 11.29
N THR A 105 12.66 15.76 11.89
CA THR A 105 13.84 16.59 11.64
C THR A 105 14.42 16.27 10.26
N VAL A 106 15.21 17.19 9.70
CA VAL A 106 15.89 17.01 8.39
C VAL A 106 16.71 15.71 8.34
N LYS A 107 17.38 15.35 9.43
CA LYS A 107 18.16 14.09 9.52
C LYS A 107 17.24 12.86 9.47
N GLN A 108 16.13 12.89 10.20
CA GLN A 108 15.15 11.80 10.21
C GLN A 108 14.44 11.66 8.87
N GLU A 109 14.14 12.77 8.19
CA GLU A 109 13.59 12.78 6.84
C GLU A 109 14.56 12.12 5.86
N ALA A 110 15.85 12.49 5.88
CA ALA A 110 16.85 11.85 5.03
C ALA A 110 16.94 10.33 5.27
N LEU A 111 16.90 9.89 6.54
CA LEU A 111 16.87 8.45 6.88
C LEU A 111 15.56 7.78 6.41
N ALA A 112 14.44 8.49 6.49
CA ALA A 112 13.15 8.00 6.01
C ALA A 112 13.14 7.86 4.49
N VAL A 113 13.75 8.79 3.74
CA VAL A 113 13.95 8.68 2.30
C VAL A 113 14.89 7.52 1.95
N LEU A 114 16.02 7.37 2.66
CA LEU A 114 16.96 6.25 2.43
C LEU A 114 16.38 4.87 2.75
N SER A 115 15.55 4.77 3.78
CA SER A 115 14.78 3.54 4.08
C SER A 115 13.62 3.31 3.10
N GLY A 116 13.43 4.25 2.18
CA GLY A 116 12.38 4.26 1.20
C GLY A 116 11.02 4.58 1.77
N LEU A 117 10.85 4.93 3.06
CA LEU A 117 9.58 5.25 3.77
C LEU A 117 8.97 6.59 3.29
N LEU A 118 9.83 7.55 2.96
CA LEU A 118 9.49 8.77 2.26
C LEU A 118 10.11 8.75 0.86
N ASP A 119 9.61 9.65 0.03
CA ASP A 119 10.06 9.98 -1.32
C ASP A 119 10.76 11.34 -1.34
#